data_AF-A0A9W9UM61-F1
#
_entry.id   AF-A0A9W9UM61-F1
#
_cell.length_a   1.000
_cell.length_b   1.000
_cell.length_c   1.000
_cell.angle_alpha   90.00
_cell.angle_beta   90.00
_cell.angle_gamma   90.00
#
_symmetry.space_group_name_H-M   'P 1'
#
loop_
_entity.id
_entity.type
_entity.pdbx_description
1 polymer ?
#
loop_
_entity_poly.entity_id
_entity_poly.type
_entity_poly.pdbx_seq_one_letter_code
_entity_poly.pdbx_strand_id
1 'polypeptide(L)'
;MDAELKETVIKNFPEDRAAFVKELVTLASGDTGGRGAARTKIDLRRISHTLSMWTLIADPSNDALKCFPQKCENISTLLLEVDFRGSSPYLMKMFNMLAMHIGRLTLRFSDEEEEEVENDARRTELQQLSWKIKDPASDNRHEVIMRALWVRLFTTHDDCICRQCLGAYVPDLTL
;
A
#
# COMPACT_ATOMS: atom_id res chain seq x y z
N MET A 1 -18.49 1.15 14.65
CA MET A 1 -18.03 -0.26 14.73
C MET A 1 -18.18 -0.69 16.18
N ASP A 2 -18.67 -1.91 16.40
CA ASP A 2 -18.74 -2.47 17.76
C ASP A 2 -17.33 -2.66 18.37
N ALA A 3 -17.20 -2.55 19.69
CA ALA A 3 -15.91 -2.59 20.38
C ALA A 3 -15.20 -3.95 20.25
N GLU A 4 -15.95 -5.06 20.34
CA GLU A 4 -15.42 -6.42 20.20
C GLU A 4 -14.95 -6.67 18.77
N LEU A 5 -15.71 -6.15 17.79
CA LEU A 5 -15.33 -6.20 16.38
C LEU A 5 -14.05 -5.37 16.12
N LYS A 6 -13.94 -4.17 16.71
CA LYS A 6 -12.74 -3.33 16.60
C LYS A 6 -11.50 -4.04 17.15
N GLU A 7 -11.61 -4.64 18.32
CA GLU A 7 -10.52 -5.38 18.95
C GLU A 7 -10.08 -6.57 18.09
N THR A 8 -11.04 -7.32 17.55
CA THR A 8 -10.77 -8.44 16.63
C THR A 8 -10.02 -7.98 15.39
N VAL A 9 -10.43 -6.88 14.77
CA VAL A 9 -9.75 -6.33 13.57
C VAL A 9 -8.33 -5.88 13.90
N ILE A 10 -8.12 -5.20 15.03
CA ILE A 10 -6.78 -4.76 15.47
C ILE A 10 -5.88 -5.97 15.71
N LYS A 11 -6.40 -7.02 16.33
CA LYS A 11 -5.66 -8.25 16.62
C LYS A 11 -5.22 -8.98 15.34
N ASN A 12 -6.11 -9.07 14.35
CA ASN A 12 -5.85 -9.81 13.11
C ASN A 12 -5.09 -8.97 12.05
N PHE A 13 -4.99 -7.64 12.24
CA PHE A 13 -4.40 -6.73 11.27
C PHE A 13 -3.03 -7.17 10.74
N PRO A 14 -2.03 -7.57 11.55
CA PRO A 14 -0.71 -7.95 11.03
C PRO A 14 -0.77 -9.17 10.11
N GLU A 15 -1.55 -10.18 10.49
CA GLU A 15 -1.71 -11.43 9.73
C GLU A 15 -2.45 -11.17 8.41
N ASP A 16 -3.56 -10.44 8.46
CA ASP A 16 -4.32 -10.06 7.27
C ASP A 16 -3.48 -9.21 6.31
N ARG A 17 -2.71 -8.24 6.82
CA ARG A 17 -1.78 -7.43 6.03
C ARG A 17 -0.74 -8.30 5.34
N ALA A 18 -0.06 -9.17 6.07
CA ALA A 18 0.96 -10.06 5.50
C ALA A 18 0.37 -11.00 4.44
N ALA A 19 -0.84 -11.53 4.67
CA ALA A 19 -1.55 -12.35 3.70
C ALA A 19 -1.86 -11.58 2.40
N PHE A 20 -2.30 -10.31 2.51
CA PHE A 20 -2.57 -9.46 1.35
C PHE A 20 -1.30 -9.11 0.58
N VAL A 21 -0.20 -8.79 1.26
CA VAL A 21 1.11 -8.56 0.64
C VAL A 21 1.54 -9.79 -0.15
N LYS A 22 1.49 -10.97 0.48
CA LYS A 22 1.84 -12.24 -0.17
C LYS A 22 1.00 -12.50 -1.41
N GLU A 23 -0.32 -12.30 -1.31
CA GLU A 23 -1.25 -12.47 -2.44
C GLU A 23 -0.89 -11.54 -3.60
N LEU A 24 -0.63 -10.26 -3.34
CA LEU A 24 -0.26 -9.29 -4.37
C LEU A 24 1.14 -9.55 -4.96
N VAL A 25 2.11 -9.98 -4.15
CA VAL A 25 3.45 -10.37 -4.64
C VAL A 25 3.36 -11.59 -5.56
N THR A 26 2.53 -12.58 -5.22
CA THR A 26 2.25 -13.73 -6.10
C THR A 26 1.64 -13.27 -7.43
N LEU A 27 0.68 -12.34 -7.41
CA LEU A 27 0.14 -11.78 -8.66
C LEU A 27 1.17 -10.96 -9.44
N ALA A 28 2.07 -10.26 -8.76
CA ALA A 28 3.14 -9.47 -9.36
C ALA A 28 4.21 -10.33 -10.06
N SER A 29 4.44 -11.57 -9.61
CA SER A 29 5.34 -12.51 -10.29
C SER A 29 4.72 -13.15 -11.53
N GLY A 30 3.45 -12.88 -11.81
CA GLY A 30 2.68 -13.53 -12.87
C GLY A 30 2.17 -14.92 -12.52
N ASP A 31 2.42 -15.40 -11.30
CA ASP A 31 1.84 -16.64 -10.80
C ASP A 31 0.40 -16.37 -10.34
N THR A 32 -0.57 -16.76 -11.17
CA THR A 32 -1.97 -16.66 -10.78
C THR A 32 -2.45 -17.88 -9.99
N GLY A 33 -1.63 -18.91 -9.77
CA GLY A 33 -2.03 -20.17 -9.13
C GLY A 33 -3.19 -20.85 -9.87
N GLY A 34 -3.26 -20.68 -11.20
CA GLY A 34 -4.37 -21.14 -12.02
C GLY A 34 -5.65 -20.28 -11.93
N ARG A 35 -5.64 -19.18 -11.17
CA ARG A 35 -6.78 -18.24 -11.10
C ARG A 35 -6.93 -17.50 -12.43
N GLY A 36 -8.16 -17.48 -12.94
CA GLY A 36 -8.55 -16.60 -14.04
C GLY A 36 -8.84 -15.17 -13.56
N ALA A 37 -8.91 -14.22 -14.49
CA ALA A 37 -9.13 -12.79 -14.22
C ALA A 37 -10.34 -12.50 -13.31
N ALA A 38 -11.44 -13.25 -13.48
CA ALA A 38 -12.63 -13.10 -12.65
C ALA A 38 -12.36 -13.42 -11.18
N ARG A 39 -11.57 -14.46 -10.90
CA ARG A 39 -11.24 -14.84 -9.52
C ARG A 39 -10.31 -13.80 -8.89
N THR A 40 -9.27 -13.37 -9.62
CA THR A 40 -8.38 -12.32 -9.13
C THR A 40 -9.14 -11.04 -8.80
N LYS A 41 -10.15 -10.66 -9.61
CA LYS A 41 -11.00 -9.50 -9.33
C LYS A 41 -11.84 -9.66 -8.06
N ILE A 42 -12.33 -10.86 -7.76
CA ILE A 42 -13.04 -11.15 -6.50
C ILE A 42 -12.06 -11.00 -5.33
N ASP A 43 -10.85 -11.53 -5.47
CA ASP A 43 -9.84 -11.47 -4.43
C ASP A 43 -9.41 -10.02 -4.15
N LEU A 44 -9.19 -9.18 -5.18
CA LEU A 44 -8.90 -7.75 -4.98
C LEU A 44 -10.05 -6.99 -4.31
N ARG A 45 -11.30 -7.30 -4.65
CA ARG A 45 -12.48 -6.69 -3.99
C ARG A 45 -12.54 -7.05 -2.51
N ARG A 46 -12.19 -8.29 -2.15
CA ARG A 46 -12.08 -8.72 -0.75
C ARG A 46 -11.03 -7.89 -0.01
N ILE A 47 -9.84 -7.72 -0.58
CA ILE A 47 -8.77 -6.88 -0.01
C ILE A 47 -9.27 -5.44 0.17
N SER A 48 -9.86 -4.85 -0.88
CA SER A 48 -10.43 -3.49 -0.85
C SER A 48 -11.47 -3.33 0.26
N HIS A 49 -12.40 -4.28 0.42
CA HIS A 49 -13.39 -4.22 1.49
C HIS A 49 -12.75 -4.28 2.88
N THR A 50 -11.74 -5.13 3.08
CA THR A 50 -11.02 -5.20 4.36
C THR A 50 -10.27 -3.90 4.66
N LEU A 51 -9.59 -3.31 3.67
CA LEU A 51 -8.94 -2.00 3.81
C LEU A 51 -9.94 -0.91 4.18
N SER A 52 -11.12 -0.89 3.55
CA SER A 52 -12.18 0.05 3.91
C SER A 52 -12.65 -0.14 5.36
N MET A 53 -12.73 -1.38 5.85
CA MET A 53 -13.03 -1.65 7.27
C MET A 53 -11.91 -1.15 8.19
N TRP A 54 -10.65 -1.26 7.79
CA TRP A 54 -9.53 -0.76 8.57
C TRP A 54 -9.56 0.76 8.76
N THR A 55 -10.17 1.53 7.85
CA THR A 55 -10.34 2.98 8.07
C THR A 55 -11.07 3.31 9.38
N LEU A 56 -11.89 2.38 9.89
CA LEU A 56 -12.71 2.53 11.09
C LEU A 56 -11.97 2.21 12.39
N ILE A 57 -10.77 1.61 12.33
CA ILE A 57 -10.02 1.25 13.55
C ILE A 57 -9.14 2.39 14.07
N ALA A 58 -8.73 3.32 13.20
CA ALA A 58 -7.89 4.44 13.61
C ALA A 58 -8.63 5.34 14.60
N ASP A 59 -7.97 5.69 15.69
CA ASP A 59 -8.47 6.71 16.60
C ASP A 59 -8.14 8.09 16.03
N PRO A 60 -9.13 8.95 15.75
CA PRO A 60 -8.88 10.29 15.22
C PRO A 60 -8.10 11.20 16.18
N SER A 61 -8.00 10.85 17.46
CA SER A 61 -7.18 11.55 18.46
C SER A 61 -5.72 11.09 18.48
N ASN A 62 -5.39 9.99 17.78
CA ASN A 62 -4.03 9.47 17.69
C ASN A 62 -3.32 10.02 16.45
N ASP A 63 -2.56 11.10 16.62
CA ASP A 63 -1.79 11.73 15.53
C ASP A 63 -0.82 10.76 14.83
N ALA A 64 -0.34 9.72 15.53
CA ALA A 64 0.53 8.70 14.93
C ALA A 64 -0.19 7.82 13.89
N LEU A 65 -1.52 7.76 13.91
CA LEU A 65 -2.33 6.98 12.96
C LEU A 65 -3.12 7.86 11.99
N LYS A 66 -2.91 9.17 12.01
CA LYS A 66 -3.68 10.14 11.21
C LYS A 66 -3.64 9.85 9.70
N CYS A 67 -2.49 9.43 9.15
CA CYS A 67 -2.38 9.07 7.73
C CYS A 67 -3.03 7.70 7.41
N PHE A 68 -3.25 6.81 8.38
CA PHE A 68 -3.62 5.41 8.13
C PHE A 68 -4.96 5.24 7.37
N PRO A 69 -6.08 5.90 7.76
CA PRO A 69 -7.35 5.78 7.02
C PRO A 69 -7.22 6.23 5.57
N GLN A 70 -6.57 7.37 5.32
CA GLN A 70 -6.39 7.88 3.96
C GLN A 70 -5.56 6.93 3.09
N LYS A 71 -4.52 6.31 3.65
CA LYS A 71 -3.72 5.31 2.94
C LYS A 71 -4.56 4.08 2.59
N CYS A 72 -5.36 3.58 3.54
CA CYS A 72 -6.27 2.46 3.29
C CYS A 72 -7.29 2.79 2.19
N GLU A 73 -7.87 3.99 2.20
CA GLU A 73 -8.81 4.45 1.18
C GLU A 73 -8.15 4.52 -0.20
N ASN A 74 -6.98 5.16 -0.32
CA ASN A 74 -6.27 5.27 -1.59
C ASN A 74 -5.94 3.90 -2.19
N ILE A 75 -5.47 2.96 -1.36
CA ILE A 75 -5.17 1.59 -1.79
C ILE A 75 -6.47 0.87 -2.21
N SER A 76 -7.53 0.99 -1.41
CA SER A 76 -8.83 0.38 -1.67
C SER A 76 -9.41 0.84 -3.01
N THR A 77 -9.40 2.14 -3.28
CA THR A 77 -9.83 2.70 -4.57
C THR A 77 -9.02 2.15 -5.72
N LEU A 78 -7.69 2.11 -5.61
CA LEU A 78 -6.83 1.61 -6.69
C LEU A 78 -7.04 0.13 -6.98
N LEU A 79 -7.25 -0.71 -5.97
CA LEU A 79 -7.58 -2.13 -6.16
C LEU A 79 -8.83 -2.34 -7.03
N LEU A 80 -9.81 -1.43 -6.92
CA LEU A 80 -11.04 -1.48 -7.72
C LEU A 80 -10.87 -0.93 -9.14
N GLU A 81 -9.90 -0.03 -9.34
CA GLU A 81 -9.54 0.55 -10.64
C GLU A 81 -8.68 -0.39 -11.51
N VAL A 82 -8.14 -1.47 -10.95
CA VAL A 82 -7.34 -2.45 -11.70
C VAL A 82 -8.18 -3.10 -12.81
N ASP A 83 -7.86 -2.78 -14.06
CA ASP A 83 -8.45 -3.43 -15.24
C ASP A 83 -7.62 -4.65 -15.67
N PHE A 84 -8.24 -5.82 -15.62
CA PHE A 84 -7.63 -7.13 -15.86
C PHE A 84 -7.65 -7.58 -17.32
N ARG A 85 -7.67 -6.64 -18.28
CA ARG A 85 -7.59 -6.99 -19.70
C ARG A 85 -6.17 -7.46 -20.06
N GLY A 86 -5.88 -8.72 -19.73
CA GLY A 86 -4.62 -9.41 -20.00
C GLY A 86 -3.58 -9.31 -18.87
N SER A 87 -2.66 -10.28 -18.82
CA SER A 87 -1.45 -10.21 -18.00
C SER A 87 -0.43 -9.30 -18.69
N SER A 88 -0.40 -8.02 -18.32
CA SER A 88 0.61 -7.09 -18.81
C SER A 88 1.71 -6.89 -17.77
N PRO A 89 2.98 -6.63 -18.18
CA PRO A 89 4.02 -6.20 -17.26
C PRO A 89 3.63 -4.96 -16.43
N TYR A 90 2.73 -4.13 -16.97
CA TYR A 90 2.14 -3.00 -16.28
C TYR A 90 1.30 -3.43 -15.07
N LEU A 91 0.42 -4.42 -15.24
CA LEU A 91 -0.41 -4.97 -14.17
C LEU A 91 0.44 -5.59 -13.05
N MET A 92 1.51 -6.30 -13.40
CA MET A 92 2.45 -6.86 -12.43
C MET A 92 3.13 -5.77 -11.58
N LYS A 93 3.55 -4.66 -12.21
CA LYS A 93 4.13 -3.52 -11.49
C LYS A 93 3.09 -2.84 -10.58
N MET A 94 1.83 -2.76 -10.98
CA MET A 94 0.76 -2.25 -10.12
C MET A 94 0.57 -3.12 -8.88
N PHE A 95 0.58 -4.45 -9.01
CA PHE A 95 0.48 -5.35 -7.85
C PHE A 95 1.66 -5.20 -6.91
N ASN A 96 2.88 -5.08 -7.44
CA ASN A 96 4.04 -4.84 -6.59
C ASN A 96 3.95 -3.49 -5.86
N MET A 97 3.47 -2.43 -6.53
CA MET A 97 3.21 -1.14 -5.89
C MET A 97 2.18 -1.26 -4.76
N LEU A 98 1.05 -1.90 -5.02
CA LEU A 98 0.00 -2.12 -4.01
C LEU A 98 0.54 -2.96 -2.83
N ALA A 99 1.33 -4.00 -3.10
CA ALA A 99 1.96 -4.82 -2.07
C ALA A 99 2.87 -3.98 -1.15
N MET A 100 3.74 -3.15 -1.72
CA MET A 100 4.62 -2.26 -0.94
C MET A 100 3.82 -1.29 -0.07
N HIS A 101 2.75 -0.70 -0.62
CA HIS A 101 1.92 0.25 0.11
C HIS A 101 1.05 -0.40 1.19
N ILE A 102 0.59 -1.64 1.00
CA ILE A 102 -0.09 -2.42 2.05
C ILE A 102 0.89 -2.88 3.12
N GLY A 103 2.06 -3.38 2.74
CA GLY A 103 3.05 -3.95 3.66
C GLY A 103 3.59 -2.94 4.65
N ARG A 104 3.74 -1.68 4.23
CA ARG A 104 4.15 -0.58 5.11
C ARG A 104 3.03 -0.03 6.01
N LEU A 105 1.79 -0.53 5.91
CA LEU A 105 0.72 -0.09 6.80
C LEU A 105 1.00 -0.58 8.23
N THR A 106 0.87 0.32 9.19
CA THR A 106 1.07 0.03 10.60
C THR A 106 0.00 0.71 11.45
N LEU A 107 -0.44 -0.01 12.49
CA LEU A 107 -1.28 0.49 13.57
C LEU A 107 -0.46 0.83 14.83
N ARG A 108 0.87 0.65 14.79
CA ARG A 108 1.77 0.85 15.93
C ARG A 108 2.64 2.08 15.74
N PHE A 109 3.02 2.66 16.88
CA PHE A 109 4.03 3.72 17.00
C PHE A 109 5.25 3.26 17.82
N SER A 110 5.39 1.94 18.06
CA SER A 110 6.53 1.41 18.83
C SER A 110 7.81 1.40 18.00
N ASP A 111 8.96 1.49 18.68
CA ASP A 111 10.27 1.39 18.04
C ASP A 111 10.58 0.00 17.48
N GLU A 112 9.94 -1.03 18.04
CA GLU A 112 9.90 -2.38 17.46
C GLU A 112 8.78 -2.42 16.41
N GLU A 113 9.11 -2.02 15.19
CA GLU A 113 8.31 -2.40 14.03
C GLU A 113 8.67 -3.82 13.60
N GLU A 114 7.69 -4.53 13.06
CA GLU A 114 7.94 -5.81 12.42
C GLU A 114 8.90 -5.55 11.25
N GLU A 115 10.01 -6.30 11.17
CA GLU A 115 11.06 -6.15 10.15
C GLU A 115 10.48 -6.07 8.72
N GLU A 116 9.39 -6.80 8.46
CA GLU A 116 8.66 -6.78 7.19
C GLU A 116 8.07 -5.40 6.85
N VAL A 117 7.52 -4.68 7.85
CA VAL A 117 6.98 -3.33 7.68
C VAL A 117 8.09 -2.35 7.32
N GLU A 118 9.21 -2.41 8.05
CA GLU A 118 10.36 -1.55 7.78
C GLU A 118 10.94 -1.80 6.38
N ASN A 119 11.03 -3.07 5.98
CA ASN A 119 11.50 -3.46 4.66
C ASN A 119 10.58 -2.90 3.55
N ASP A 120 9.27 -3.03 3.68
CA ASP A 120 8.33 -2.48 2.68
C ASP A 120 8.26 -0.95 2.70
N ALA A 121 8.40 -0.33 3.87
CA ALA A 121 8.51 1.12 4.00
C ALA A 121 9.77 1.65 3.28
N ARG A 122 10.93 1.03 3.54
CA ARG A 122 12.20 1.34 2.87
C ARG A 122 12.12 1.16 1.36
N ARG A 123 11.55 0.04 0.89
CA ARG A 123 11.34 -0.19 -0.55
C ARG A 123 10.47 0.90 -1.16
N THR A 124 9.42 1.32 -0.46
CA THR A 124 8.54 2.40 -0.92
C THR A 124 9.27 3.73 -1.02
N GLU A 125 10.09 4.07 -0.04
CA GLU A 125 10.88 5.32 -0.06
C GLU A 125 11.96 5.32 -1.15
N LEU A 126 12.66 4.20 -1.35
CA LEU A 126 13.61 4.05 -2.47
C LEU A 126 12.92 4.23 -3.83
N GLN A 127 11.73 3.64 -3.99
CA GLN A 127 10.96 3.79 -5.21
C GLN A 127 10.47 5.24 -5.39
N GLN A 128 10.03 5.92 -4.33
CA GLN A 128 9.71 7.35 -4.38
C GLN A 128 10.92 8.19 -4.81
N LEU A 129 12.10 7.91 -4.26
CA LEU A 129 13.33 8.60 -4.63
C LEU A 129 13.65 8.41 -6.11
N SER A 130 13.52 7.18 -6.63
CA SER A 130 13.72 6.93 -8.06
C SER A 130 12.77 7.73 -8.95
N TRP A 131 11.51 7.91 -8.53
CA TRP A 131 10.55 8.77 -9.23
C TRP A 131 10.92 10.25 -9.13
N LYS A 132 11.44 10.71 -7.99
CA LYS A 132 11.90 12.10 -7.82
C LYS A 132 13.10 12.43 -8.72
N ILE A 133 14.04 11.50 -8.87
CA ILE A 133 15.25 11.69 -9.70
C ILE A 133 14.91 11.63 -11.19
N LYS A 134 14.00 10.74 -11.59
CA LYS A 134 13.65 10.55 -13.00
C LYS A 134 12.83 11.72 -13.54
N ASP A 135 13.34 12.38 -14.58
CA ASP A 135 12.63 13.43 -15.32
C ASP A 135 11.27 12.93 -15.86
N PRO A 136 10.14 13.53 -15.44
CA PRO A 136 8.81 13.19 -15.95
C PRO A 136 8.68 13.31 -17.47
N ALA A 137 9.44 14.19 -18.14
CA ALA A 137 9.40 14.34 -19.60
C ALA A 137 9.93 13.11 -20.35
N SER A 138 10.70 12.26 -19.66
CA SER A 138 11.23 11.00 -20.21
C SER A 138 10.27 9.81 -20.08
N ASP A 139 9.15 9.98 -19.39
CA ASP A 139 8.20 8.89 -19.17
C ASP A 139 7.49 8.48 -20.47
N ASN A 140 7.47 7.17 -20.75
CA ASN A 140 6.55 6.65 -21.75
C ASN A 140 5.10 6.61 -21.21
N ARG A 141 4.13 6.31 -22.08
CA ARG A 141 2.69 6.28 -21.72
C ARG A 141 2.36 5.45 -20.47
N HIS A 142 2.99 4.29 -20.30
CA HIS A 142 2.74 3.44 -19.13
C HIS A 142 3.36 4.04 -17.86
N GLU A 143 4.53 4.63 -17.98
CA GLU A 143 5.24 5.26 -16.85
C GLU A 143 4.51 6.51 -16.36
N VAL A 144 3.92 7.31 -17.25
CA VAL A 144 3.05 8.43 -16.87
C VAL A 144 1.90 7.95 -15.97
N ILE A 145 1.26 6.84 -16.34
CA ILE A 145 0.16 6.27 -15.55
C ILE A 145 0.70 5.75 -14.21
N MET A 146 1.80 5.00 -14.23
CA MET A 146 2.41 4.47 -13.00
C MET A 146 2.84 5.57 -12.04
N ARG A 147 3.41 6.67 -12.55
CA ARG A 147 3.77 7.84 -11.73
C ARG A 147 2.53 8.48 -11.12
N ALA A 148 1.45 8.65 -11.89
CA ALA A 148 0.20 9.21 -11.37
C ALA A 148 -0.41 8.34 -10.24
N LEU A 149 -0.41 7.02 -10.43
CA LEU A 149 -0.85 6.06 -9.39
C LEU A 149 0.06 6.10 -8.16
N TRP A 150 1.37 6.14 -8.38
CA TRP A 150 2.37 6.22 -7.32
C TRP A 150 2.17 7.47 -6.47
N VAL A 151 2.01 8.64 -7.10
CA VAL A 151 1.76 9.91 -6.40
C VAL A 151 0.52 9.80 -5.51
N ARG A 152 -0.60 9.25 -6.02
CA ARG A 152 -1.84 9.05 -5.23
C ARG A 152 -1.61 8.19 -3.99
N LEU A 153 -0.83 7.11 -4.10
CA LEU A 153 -0.53 6.24 -2.96
C LEU A 153 0.50 6.84 -1.99
N PHE A 154 1.47 7.57 -2.51
CA PHE A 154 2.54 8.15 -1.71
C PHE A 154 2.10 9.42 -0.98
N THR A 155 1.05 10.13 -1.42
CA THR A 155 0.52 11.36 -0.80
C THR A 155 0.59 11.36 0.72
N THR A 156 1.37 12.28 1.29
CA THR A 156 1.50 12.51 2.73
C THR A 156 0.68 13.73 3.12
N HIS A 157 0.28 13.82 4.39
CA HIS A 157 -0.28 15.06 4.93
C HIS A 157 0.86 15.97 5.38
N ASP A 158 0.78 17.26 5.04
CA ASP A 158 1.69 18.28 5.53
C ASP A 158 1.69 18.27 7.07
N ASP A 159 2.87 18.46 7.66
CA ASP A 159 3.11 18.45 9.11
C ASP A 159 2.74 17.15 9.85
N CYS A 160 2.51 16.04 9.13
CA CYS A 160 2.21 14.76 9.77
C CYS A 160 3.48 14.05 10.23
N ILE A 161 3.56 13.78 11.54
CA ILE A 161 4.70 13.13 12.19
C ILE A 161 4.60 11.60 12.29
N CYS A 162 3.66 10.97 11.58
CA CYS A 162 3.59 9.51 11.61
C CYS A 162 4.72 8.88 10.78
N ARG A 163 5.21 7.69 11.18
CA ARG A 163 6.28 6.97 10.47
C ARG A 163 5.99 6.76 8.98
N GLN A 164 4.71 6.61 8.60
CA GLN A 164 4.28 6.44 7.21
C GLN A 164 4.41 7.70 6.34
N CYS A 165 4.57 8.87 6.97
CA CYS A 165 4.63 10.20 6.35
C CYS A 165 6.03 10.85 6.53
N LEU A 166 6.85 10.38 7.47
CA LEU A 166 8.17 10.98 7.83
C LEU A 166 9.35 10.65 6.89
N GLY A 167 9.28 9.64 6.03
CA GLY A 167 10.44 9.31 5.18
C GLY A 167 11.60 8.70 5.98
N ALA A 168 11.32 7.92 7.03
CA ALA A 168 12.29 7.59 8.07
C ALA A 168 13.21 6.40 7.75
N TYR A 169 12.97 5.67 6.66
CA TYR A 169 13.62 4.37 6.40
C TYR A 169 14.73 4.44 5.34
N VAL A 170 14.81 5.55 4.61
CA VAL A 170 15.91 5.89 3.72
C VAL A 170 16.53 7.19 4.23
N PRO A 171 17.80 7.19 4.68
CA PRO A 171 18.42 8.40 5.17
C PRO A 171 18.37 9.48 4.09
N ASP A 172 18.09 10.72 4.50
CA ASP A 172 18.10 11.89 3.61
C ASP A 172 19.40 11.89 2.81
N LEU A 173 19.31 11.46 1.55
CA LEU A 173 20.29 11.81 0.56
C LEU A 173 20.02 13.29 0.30
N THR A 174 20.68 14.14 1.08
CA THR A 174 20.84 15.56 0.75
C THR A 174 21.15 15.67 -0.74
N LEU A 175 20.16 16.12 -1.51
CA LEU A 175 20.31 16.60 -2.87
C LEU A 175 20.92 18.01 -2.82
#